data_AF-A0AAU5GRS5-F1
#
_entry.id   AF-A0AAU5GRS5-F1
#
_cell.length_a   1.000
_cell.length_b   1.000
_cell.length_c   1.000
_cell.angle_alpha   90.00
_cell.angle_beta   90.00
_cell.angle_gamma   90.00
#
_symmetry.space_group_name_H-M   'P 1'
#
loop_
_entity.id
_entity.type
_entity.pdbx_description
1 polymer ?
#
loop_
_entity_poly.entity_id
_entity_poly.type
_entity_poly.pdbx_seq_one_letter_code
_entity_poly.pdbx_strand_id
1 'polypeptide(L)' 'MAAEALVGQGDVADHLQQEMPPELVSPVGLFPAHETSPANGVILDAGGSRVGAHVVGSTLGILDRDFTPDTSNSPTATA' A
#
# COMPACT_ATOMS: atom_id res chain seq x y z
N MET A 1 21.95 12.39 17.54
CA MET A 1 20.84 13.18 16.97
C MET A 1 19.59 12.35 17.14
N ALA A 2 19.09 12.25 18.36
CA ALA A 2 18.06 13.15 18.92
C ALA A 2 16.71 12.95 18.21
N ALA A 3 16.08 11.82 18.54
CA ALA A 3 14.64 11.65 18.44
C ALA A 3 14.01 12.41 19.63
N GLU A 4 13.71 13.69 19.43
CA GLU A 4 12.94 14.48 20.39
C GLU A 4 11.80 15.19 19.66
N ALA A 5 10.71 15.38 20.41
CA ALA A 5 9.46 16.06 20.07
C ALA A 5 8.31 15.19 19.49
N LEU A 6 7.91 14.16 20.24
CA LEU A 6 6.48 13.91 20.44
C LEU A 6 6.08 14.74 21.66
N VAL A 7 5.35 15.85 21.50
CA VAL A 7 4.38 16.45 22.45
C VAL A 7 4.06 17.86 21.94
N GLY A 8 3.06 17.93 21.07
CA GLY A 8 2.17 19.07 20.93
C GLY A 8 0.76 18.47 20.87
N GLN A 9 -0.10 18.80 21.83
CA GLN A 9 -1.48 18.33 21.91
C GLN A 9 -2.32 18.94 20.77
N GLY A 10 -2.10 18.48 19.55
CA GLY A 10 -3.05 18.53 18.45
C GLY A 10 -3.35 17.09 18.05
N ASP A 11 -4.55 16.82 17.55
CA ASP A 11 -4.89 15.48 17.06
C ASP A 11 -3.82 15.05 16.03
N VAL A 12 -3.42 13.78 16.03
CA VAL A 12 -2.47 13.27 15.02
C VAL A 12 -3.01 13.55 13.62
N ALA A 13 -4.34 13.54 13.46
CA ALA A 13 -5.02 13.96 12.24
C ALA A 13 -4.74 15.42 11.85
N ASP A 14 -4.72 16.35 12.80
CA ASP A 14 -4.47 17.77 12.55
C ASP A 14 -3.03 18.00 12.07
N HIS A 15 -2.07 17.31 12.69
CA HIS A 15 -0.67 17.39 12.30
C HIS A 15 -0.45 16.78 10.89
N LEU A 16 -1.07 15.64 10.62
CA LEU A 16 -1.03 15.00 9.31
C LEU A 16 -1.67 15.86 8.21
N GLN A 17 -2.75 16.59 8.51
CA GLN A 17 -3.35 17.54 7.56
C GLN A 17 -2.44 18.73 7.23
N GLN A 18 -1.63 19.18 8.18
CA GLN A 18 -0.69 20.29 7.96
C GLN A 18 0.52 19.86 7.13
N GLU A 19 1.04 18.65 7.37
CA GLU A 19 2.24 18.16 6.69
C GLU A 19 1.96 17.39 5.39
N MET A 20 0.72 16.97 5.13
CA MET A 20 0.30 16.33 3.89
C MET A 20 -0.73 17.16 3.14
N PRO A 21 -0.32 18.30 2.56
CA PRO A 21 -1.21 19.12 1.76
C PRO A 21 -1.67 18.34 0.51
N PRO A 22 -2.93 18.52 0.06
CA PRO A 22 -3.54 17.76 -1.04
C PRO A 22 -2.81 17.94 -2.37
N GLU A 23 -2.06 19.03 -2.53
CA GLU A 23 -1.20 19.31 -3.69
C GLU A 23 -0.12 18.23 -3.87
N LEU A 24 0.28 17.51 -2.81
CA LEU A 24 1.21 16.39 -2.91
C LEU A 24 0.60 15.15 -3.58
N VAL A 25 -0.74 15.05 -3.59
CA VAL A 25 -1.48 13.90 -4.17
C VAL A 25 -2.07 14.25 -5.53
N SER A 26 -2.36 15.53 -5.79
CA SER A 26 -2.99 16.02 -7.03
C SER A 26 -2.34 15.52 -8.34
N PRO A 27 -0.99 15.50 -8.50
CA PRO A 27 -0.36 15.00 -9.72
C PRO A 27 -0.62 13.52 -10.00
N VAL A 28 -0.85 12.71 -8.96
CA VAL A 28 -1.11 11.27 -9.10
C VAL A 28 -2.48 11.01 -9.70
N GLY A 29 -3.47 11.86 -9.42
CA GLY A 29 -4.78 11.79 -10.07
C GLY A 29 -4.73 12.23 -11.53
N LEU A 30 -3.85 13.18 -11.88
CA LEU A 30 -3.70 13.68 -13.24
C LEU A 30 -2.97 12.68 -14.15
N PHE A 31 -2.00 11.94 -13.63
CA PHE A 31 -1.21 10.96 -14.38
C PHE A 31 -2.05 9.92 -15.15
N PRO A 32 -3.03 9.21 -14.55
CA PRO A 32 -3.89 8.27 -15.27
C PRO A 32 -4.94 8.95 -16.16
N ALA A 33 -5.24 10.23 -15.94
CA ALA A 33 -6.21 10.99 -16.73
C ALA A 33 -5.63 11.57 -18.03
N HIS A 34 -4.31 11.56 -18.18
CA HIS A 34 -3.63 12.06 -19.38
C HIS A 34 -3.81 11.11 -20.56
N GLU A 35 -4.01 11.65 -21.77
CA GLU A 35 -4.29 10.87 -22.98
C GLU A 35 -3.17 9.88 -23.37
N THR A 36 -1.93 10.20 -23.00
CA THR A 36 -0.76 9.34 -23.26
C THR A 36 -0.46 8.38 -22.11
N SER A 37 -1.30 8.35 -21.08
CA SER A 37 -1.03 7.55 -19.89
C SER A 37 -1.04 6.05 -20.22
N PRO A 38 0.04 5.32 -19.92
CA PRO A 38 0.04 3.86 -20.06
C PRO A 38 -0.68 3.16 -18.90
N ALA A 39 -1.10 3.88 -17.87
CA ALA A 39 -1.70 3.31 -16.67
C ALA A 39 -3.16 2.92 -16.91
N ASN A 40 -3.46 1.62 -16.89
CA ASN A 40 -4.82 1.09 -16.96
C ASN A 40 -5.03 0.04 -15.87
N GLY A 41 -6.11 0.17 -15.09
CA GLY A 41 -6.44 -0.76 -14.00
C GLY A 41 -5.44 -0.82 -12.85
N VAL A 42 -4.54 0.17 -12.76
CA VAL A 42 -3.49 0.22 -11.74
C VAL A 42 -4.03 0.81 -10.45
N ILE A 43 -3.65 0.22 -9.32
CA ILE A 43 -3.91 0.77 -7.98
C ILE A 43 -2.65 1.53 -7.55
N LEU A 44 -2.77 2.85 -7.41
CA LEU A 44 -1.68 3.73 -6.98
C LEU A 44 -1.95 4.21 -5.54
N ASP A 45 -0.93 4.14 -4.70
CA ASP A 45 -0.89 4.78 -3.39
C ASP A 45 -0.02 6.03 -3.48
N ALA A 46 -0.45 7.13 -2.87
CA ALA A 46 0.23 8.41 -2.95
C ALA A 46 0.07 9.24 -1.67
N GLY A 47 1.20 9.65 -1.11
CA GLY A 47 1.25 10.44 0.11
C GLY A 47 2.69 10.78 0.48
N GLY A 48 2.88 11.88 1.22
CA GLY A 48 4.21 12.29 1.70
C GLY A 48 5.28 12.41 0.61
N SER A 49 4.92 12.92 -0.57
CA SER A 49 5.79 13.04 -1.76
C SER A 49 6.27 11.71 -2.35
N ARG A 50 5.61 10.60 -2.04
CA ARG A 50 5.90 9.28 -2.61
C ARG A 50 4.69 8.72 -3.34
N VAL A 51 4.97 7.88 -4.33
CA VAL A 51 3.97 7.14 -5.11
C VAL A 51 4.38 5.67 -5.15
N GLY A 52 3.46 4.79 -4.81
CA GLY A 52 3.60 3.33 -4.90
C GLY A 52 2.54 2.74 -5.83
N ALA A 53 2.83 1.58 -6.40
CA ALA A 53 1.85 0.80 -7.17
C ALA A 53 1.63 -0.54 -6.48
N HIS A 54 0.37 -0.91 -6.32
CA HIS A 54 0.00 -2.23 -5.82
C HIS A 54 -0.20 -3.20 -6.98
N VAL A 55 0.39 -4.38 -6.84
CA VAL A 55 0.22 -5.50 -7.76
C VAL A 55 -0.35 -6.67 -6.97
N VAL A 56 -1.48 -7.19 -7.43
CA VAL A 56 -2.06 -8.41 -6.89
C VAL A 56 -1.52 -9.59 -7.70
N GLY A 57 -0.80 -10.47 -7.03
CA GLY A 57 -0.31 -11.73 -7.59
C GLY A 57 -0.95 -12.93 -6.89
N SER A 58 -1.05 -14.04 -7.60
CA SER A 58 -1.44 -15.33 -7.03
C SER A 58 -0.20 -16.18 -6.80
N THR A 59 -0.16 -16.92 -5.69
CA THR A 59 0.83 -17.98 -5.54
C THR A 59 0.49 -19.14 -6.49
N LEU A 60 1.45 -20.03 -6.75
CA LEU A 60 1.24 -21.24 -7.55
C LEU A 60 0.17 -22.19 -6.95
N GLY A 61 -0.18 -21.96 -5.68
CA GLY A 61 -1.06 -22.85 -4.93
C GLY A 61 -0.38 -24.16 -4.57
N ILE A 62 -1.18 -25.08 -4.02
CA ILE A 62 -0.77 -26.45 -3.70
C ILE A 62 -1.77 -27.36 -4.41
N LEU A 63 -1.28 -28.36 -5.14
CA LEU A 63 -2.10 -29.45 -5.67
C LEU A 63 -1.79 -30.71 -4.86
N ASP A 64 -2.56 -30.92 -3.80
CA ASP A 64 -2.50 -32.13 -2.99
C ASP A 64 -3.85 -32.85 -3.06
N ARG A 65 -3.83 -34.10 -3.51
CA ARG A 65 -5.04 -34.94 -3.67
C ARG A 65 -5.49 -35.56 -2.36
N ASP A 66 -4.62 -35.58 -1.36
CA ASP A 66 -4.89 -36.08 -0.01
C ASP A 66 -5.17 -34.92 0.96
N PHE A 67 -5.44 -33.72 0.43
CA PHE A 67 -5.73 -32.53 1.23
C PHE A 67 -7.03 -32.71 2.03
N THR A 68 -6.89 -33.13 3.28
CA THR A 68 -7.99 -33.21 4.25
C THR A 68 -8.01 -31.94 5.10
N PRO A 69 -9.16 -31.54 5.67
CA PRO A 69 -9.25 -30.36 6.53
C PRO A 69 -8.21 -30.33 7.67
N ASP A 70 -7.83 -31.50 8.20
CA ASP A 70 -6.83 -31.64 9.26
C ASP A 70 -5.41 -31.24 8.81
N THR A 71 -5.10 -31.32 7.51
CA THR A 71 -3.78 -30.94 6.97
C THR A 71 -3.60 -29.42 6.81
N SER A 72 -4.69 -28.63 6.84
CA SER A 72 -4.65 -27.18 6.63
C SER A 72 -4.03 -26.37 7.78
N ASN A 73 -3.91 -26.97 8.98
CA ASN A 73 -3.44 -26.28 10.20
C ASN A 73 -1.95 -26.49 10.52
N SER A 74 -1.17 -27.12 9.63
CA SER A 74 0.27 -27.25 9.83
C SER A 74 1.02 -26.09 9.14
N PRO A 75 1.72 -25.21 9.87
CA PRO A 75 2.56 -24.18 9.27
C PRO A 75 3.84 -24.83 8.72
N THR A 76 3.75 -25.56 7.62
CA THR A 76 4.92 -26.04 6.87
C THR A 76 4.73 -25.72 5.39
N ALA A 77 4.79 -24.43 5.05
CA ALA A 77 5.13 -24.03 3.70
C ALA A 77 6.66 -24.00 3.61
N THR A 78 7.27 -25.09 3.14
CA THR A 78 8.68 -25.08 2.73
C THR A 78 8.74 -24.65 1.27
N ALA A 79 9.64 -23.68 1.01
CA ALA A 79 9.87 -22.98 -0.25
C ALA A 79 10.37 -23.88 -1.39
#